data_AF-A0A6J8EN33-F1
#
_entry.id   AF-A0A6J8EN33-F1
#
_cell.length_a   1.000
_cell.length_b   1.000
_cell.length_c   1.000
_cell.angle_alpha   90.00
_cell.angle_beta   90.00
_cell.angle_gamma   90.00
#
_symmetry.space_group_name_H-M   'P 1'
#
loop_
_entity.id
_entity.type
_entity.pdbx_description
1 polymer ?
#
loop_
_entity_poly.entity_id
_entity_poly.type
_entity_poly.pdbx_seq_one_letter_code
_entity_poly.pdbx_strand_id
1 'polypeptide(L)'
;MEFFDTNSLAFGEIIRLQGEGKEISSSTERIVVRVKESFYIHDISGRHLNTIDEPTVTDSLMHLHIGHYGNITYNDRYSIYCMSLDGEMKWTYKNKEETAWHLCSTSDKKGNVYAFFRNKNRMCILKVLSRNGKLLKIYSWFYKDYASMSLFQHFLSFDNLHKNLVVFSNGNKYLLRCDMMLL
;
A
#
# COMPACT_ATOMS: atom_id res chain seq x y z
N MET A 1 23.53 -0.19 -13.91
CA MET A 1 22.08 0.05 -13.86
C MET A 1 21.43 -1.25 -14.28
N GLU A 2 20.87 -2.01 -13.34
CA GLU A 2 20.21 -3.28 -13.66
C GLU A 2 18.89 -2.98 -14.37
N PHE A 3 18.70 -3.58 -15.54
CA PHE A 3 17.47 -3.45 -16.32
C PHE A 3 16.44 -4.43 -15.75
N PHE A 4 15.30 -3.91 -15.31
CA PHE A 4 14.17 -4.74 -14.89
C PHE A 4 13.46 -5.30 -16.12
N ASP A 5 13.20 -6.61 -16.14
CA ASP A 5 12.26 -7.18 -17.11
C ASP A 5 10.85 -6.78 -16.71
N THR A 6 10.30 -5.79 -17.40
CA THR A 6 8.97 -5.24 -17.11
C THR A 6 7.84 -6.17 -17.52
N ASN A 7 8.12 -7.24 -18.28
CA ASN A 7 7.11 -8.19 -18.73
C ASN A 7 6.62 -9.14 -17.63
N SER A 8 7.28 -9.18 -16.46
CA SER A 8 6.91 -10.06 -15.35
C SER A 8 6.11 -9.37 -14.23
N LEU A 9 5.84 -8.07 -14.33
CA LEU A 9 5.13 -7.31 -13.28
C LEU A 9 3.61 -7.38 -13.51
N ALA A 10 2.89 -8.09 -12.65
CA ALA A 10 1.43 -7.99 -12.62
C ALA A 10 0.99 -6.63 -12.04
N PHE A 11 -0.18 -6.14 -12.45
CA PHE A 11 -0.71 -4.84 -12.03
C PHE A 11 -0.76 -4.69 -10.49
N GLY A 12 -0.10 -3.64 -9.97
CA GLY A 12 -0.10 -3.34 -8.54
C GLY A 12 0.82 -4.24 -7.72
N GLU A 13 1.70 -5.02 -8.35
CA GLU A 13 2.72 -5.77 -7.60
C GLU A 13 3.74 -4.84 -6.98
N ILE A 14 3.91 -5.02 -5.67
CA ILE A 14 5.02 -4.44 -4.95
C ILE A 14 6.14 -5.46 -4.92
N ILE A 15 7.17 -5.26 -5.73
CA ILE A 15 8.38 -6.07 -5.64
C ILE A 15 9.27 -5.43 -4.57
N ARG A 16 9.32 -6.06 -3.40
CA ARG A 16 10.41 -5.86 -2.45
C ARG A 16 11.60 -6.68 -2.91
N LEU A 17 12.62 -6.00 -3.44
CA LEU A 17 13.91 -6.64 -3.68
C LEU A 17 14.61 -6.79 -2.33
N GLN A 18 14.69 -8.01 -1.82
CA GLN A 18 15.45 -8.30 -0.61
C GLN A 18 16.92 -7.93 -0.82
N GLY A 19 17.42 -6.93 -0.07
CA GLY A 19 18.85 -6.62 -0.01
C GLY A 19 19.21 -5.15 0.23
N GLU A 20 18.42 -4.19 -0.26
CA GLU A 20 18.88 -2.78 -0.33
C GLU A 20 17.85 -1.71 0.08
N GLY A 21 16.75 -2.09 0.74
CA GLY A 21 15.70 -1.12 1.11
C GLY A 21 14.98 -0.52 -0.10
N LYS A 22 15.03 -1.20 -1.25
CA LYS A 22 14.35 -0.82 -2.48
C LYS A 22 12.91 -1.34 -2.47
N GLU A 23 11.96 -0.45 -2.70
CA GLU A 23 10.55 -0.81 -2.90
C GLU A 23 10.12 -0.38 -4.29
N ILE A 24 9.43 -1.25 -5.01
CA ILE A 24 8.90 -0.95 -6.35
C ILE A 24 7.39 -1.05 -6.28
N SER A 25 6.68 -0.09 -6.85
CA SER A 25 5.24 -0.18 -7.11
C SER A 25 4.98 0.17 -8.57
N SER A 26 3.97 -0.44 -9.19
CA SER A 26 3.64 -0.23 -10.59
C SER A 26 2.14 0.06 -10.80
N SER A 27 1.86 0.88 -11.80
CA SER A 27 0.53 1.10 -12.37
C SER A 27 0.56 0.79 -13.87
N THR A 28 -0.57 1.01 -14.56
CA THR A 28 -0.65 0.88 -16.03
C THR A 28 0.29 1.80 -16.79
N GLU A 29 0.75 2.89 -16.16
CA GLU A 29 1.45 3.96 -16.86
C GLU A 29 2.79 4.31 -16.22
N ARG A 30 3.02 3.90 -14.98
CA ARG A 30 4.15 4.35 -14.17
C ARG A 30 4.73 3.24 -13.31
N ILE A 31 6.02 3.34 -13.05
CA ILE A 31 6.75 2.57 -12.06
C ILE A 31 7.34 3.58 -11.08
N VAL A 32 7.19 3.33 -9.78
CA VAL A 32 7.82 4.12 -8.73
C VAL A 32 8.75 3.21 -7.97
N VAL A 33 10.02 3.59 -7.94
CA VAL A 33 11.07 2.89 -7.23
C VAL A 33 11.52 3.79 -6.09
N ARG A 34 11.39 3.32 -4.85
CA ARG A 34 12.02 3.98 -3.71
C ARG A 34 13.45 3.48 -3.56
N VAL A 35 14.40 4.39 -3.45
CA VAL A 35 15.79 4.08 -3.08
C VAL A 35 16.21 5.07 -2.01
N LYS A 36 16.52 4.58 -0.80
CA LYS A 36 16.81 5.43 0.37
C LYS A 36 15.66 6.42 0.64
N GLU A 37 15.96 7.71 0.62
CA GLU A 37 15.08 8.84 0.92
C GLU A 37 14.58 9.52 -0.36
N SER A 38 14.45 8.78 -1.45
CA SER A 38 13.95 9.32 -2.72
C SER A 38 13.05 8.32 -3.46
N PHE A 39 12.06 8.87 -4.16
CA PHE A 39 11.19 8.16 -5.08
C PHE A 39 11.59 8.49 -6.52
N TYR A 40 11.91 7.46 -7.29
CA TYR A 40 12.23 7.55 -8.72
C TYR A 40 11.03 7.10 -9.52
N ILE A 41 10.52 7.98 -10.36
CA ILE A 41 9.34 7.74 -11.19
C ILE A 41 9.80 7.46 -12.61
N HIS A 42 9.37 6.33 -13.14
CA HIS A 42 9.62 5.90 -14.50
C HIS A 42 8.30 5.65 -15.23
N ASP A 43 8.30 5.73 -16.55
CA ASP A 43 7.22 5.11 -17.33
C ASP A 43 7.43 3.59 -17.44
N ILE A 44 6.44 2.89 -18.01
CA ILE A 44 6.49 1.42 -18.17
C ILE A 44 7.61 0.93 -19.10
N SER A 45 8.22 1.81 -19.90
CA SER A 45 9.39 1.47 -20.72
C SER A 45 10.69 1.55 -19.94
N GLY A 46 10.63 1.97 -18.66
CA GLY A 46 11.78 2.18 -17.80
C GLY A 46 12.42 3.57 -17.95
N ARG A 47 11.90 4.45 -18.83
CA ARG A 47 12.43 5.81 -18.96
C ARG A 47 12.13 6.61 -17.70
N HIS A 48 13.18 7.22 -17.14
CA HIS A 48 13.06 8.09 -15.98
C HIS A 48 12.25 9.35 -16.32
N LEU A 49 11.33 9.72 -15.44
CA LEU A 49 10.44 10.88 -15.59
C LEU A 49 10.68 11.94 -14.51
N ASN A 50 10.84 11.52 -13.26
CA ASN A 50 10.96 12.43 -12.13
C ASN A 50 11.68 11.78 -10.94
N THR A 51 12.30 12.59 -10.10
CA THR A 51 12.80 12.20 -8.78
C THR A 51 12.15 13.09 -7.74
N ILE A 52 11.64 12.48 -6.67
CA ILE A 52 11.05 13.20 -5.55
C ILE A 52 11.80 12.81 -4.28
N ASP A 53 12.27 13.81 -3.54
CA ASP A 53 12.81 13.58 -2.21
C ASP A 53 11.70 13.13 -1.27
N GLU A 54 11.94 12.03 -0.56
CA GLU A 54 10.99 11.51 0.41
C GLU A 54 10.81 12.57 1.51
N PRO A 55 9.57 13.02 1.75
CA PRO A 55 9.31 13.94 2.84
C PRO A 55 9.82 13.34 4.14
N THR A 56 10.42 14.14 5.02
CA THR A 56 11.05 13.63 6.26
C THR A 56 10.07 12.77 7.06
N VAL A 57 10.18 11.45 6.94
CA VAL A 57 9.35 10.51 7.67
C VAL A 57 10.06 10.19 8.97
N THR A 58 9.32 10.24 10.08
CA THR A 58 9.91 10.11 11.42
C THR A 58 10.34 8.68 11.75
N ASP A 59 9.89 7.71 10.97
CA ASP A 59 10.12 6.28 11.16
C ASP A 59 10.39 5.61 9.81
N SER A 60 10.98 4.41 9.84
CA SER A 60 11.23 3.62 8.63
C SER A 60 9.94 3.40 7.84
N LEU A 61 9.95 3.79 6.56
CA LEU A 61 8.85 3.57 5.64
C LEU A 61 8.52 2.07 5.55
N MET A 62 7.24 1.76 5.69
CA MET A 62 6.75 0.40 5.85
C MET A 62 6.09 -0.16 4.58
N HIS A 63 5.65 0.69 3.65
CA HIS A 63 5.03 0.27 2.38
C HIS A 63 4.85 1.46 1.41
N LEU A 64 4.92 1.18 0.11
CA LEU A 64 4.73 2.12 -1.00
C LEU A 64 3.69 1.58 -2.00
N HIS A 65 2.73 2.41 -2.41
CA HIS A 65 1.72 2.07 -3.40
C HIS A 65 1.44 3.24 -4.36
N ILE A 66 1.37 2.98 -5.67
CA ILE A 66 0.87 3.94 -6.65
C ILE A 66 -0.63 3.73 -6.85
N GLY A 67 -1.42 4.71 -6.46
CA GLY A 67 -2.86 4.70 -6.67
C GLY A 67 -3.28 4.97 -8.11
N HIS A 68 -4.51 4.57 -8.42
CA HIS A 68 -5.10 4.71 -9.76
C HIS A 68 -5.19 6.16 -10.29
N TYR A 69 -5.05 7.16 -9.41
CA TYR A 69 -5.15 8.58 -9.77
C TYR A 69 -3.77 9.27 -9.92
N GLY A 70 -2.70 8.49 -10.10
CA GLY A 70 -1.35 9.05 -10.17
C GLY A 70 -0.96 9.74 -8.86
N ASN A 71 -1.34 9.12 -7.75
CA ASN A 71 -0.88 9.49 -6.42
C ASN A 71 -0.01 8.37 -5.85
N ILE A 72 1.01 8.74 -5.10
CA ILE A 72 1.79 7.80 -4.31
C ILE A 72 1.22 7.82 -2.90
N THR A 73 0.82 6.66 -2.40
CA THR A 73 0.51 6.45 -1.00
C THR A 73 1.63 5.65 -0.36
N TYR A 74 2.15 6.18 0.74
CA TYR A 74 3.17 5.51 1.53
C TYR A 74 2.89 5.73 3.01
N ASN A 75 3.59 4.99 3.87
CA ASN A 75 3.28 5.03 5.29
C ASN A 75 4.51 4.75 6.15
N ASP A 76 4.49 5.34 7.33
CA ASP A 76 5.32 4.91 8.45
C ASP A 76 4.51 4.01 9.38
N ARG A 77 4.94 3.90 10.65
CA ARG A 77 4.28 3.10 11.66
C ARG A 77 2.86 3.59 12.00
N TYR A 78 2.64 4.90 12.01
CA TYR A 78 1.44 5.54 12.56
C TYR A 78 0.69 6.43 11.56
N SER A 79 1.27 6.71 10.40
CA SER A 79 0.78 7.70 9.47
C SER A 79 0.74 7.15 8.06
N ILE A 80 -0.27 7.57 7.32
CA ILE A 80 -0.38 7.37 5.88
C ILE A 80 -0.25 8.72 5.22
N TYR A 81 0.55 8.76 4.19
CA TYR A 81 0.84 9.94 3.39
C TYR A 81 0.32 9.72 1.98
N CYS A 82 -0.16 10.77 1.36
CA CYS A 82 -0.56 10.78 -0.04
C CYS A 82 0.03 11.99 -0.72
N MET A 83 0.80 11.74 -1.76
CA MET A 83 1.47 12.76 -2.57
C MET A 83 1.13 12.56 -4.05
N SER A 84 1.22 13.61 -4.85
CA SER A 84 1.23 13.47 -6.32
C SER A 84 2.59 12.99 -6.83
N LEU A 85 2.61 12.60 -8.10
CA LEU A 85 3.82 12.22 -8.85
C LEU A 85 4.76 13.42 -9.16
N ASP A 86 4.38 14.63 -8.79
CA ASP A 86 5.24 15.83 -8.80
C ASP A 86 5.88 16.10 -7.43
N GLY A 87 5.46 15.39 -6.38
CA GLY A 87 5.98 15.54 -5.02
C GLY A 87 5.13 16.39 -4.09
N GLU A 88 4.03 16.99 -4.56
CA GLU A 88 3.15 17.75 -3.68
C GLU A 88 2.42 16.83 -2.68
N MET A 89 2.53 17.12 -1.39
CA MET A 89 1.78 16.42 -0.34
C MET A 89 0.32 16.83 -0.39
N LYS A 90 -0.56 15.88 -0.72
CA LYS A 90 -2.01 16.12 -0.80
C LYS A 90 -2.69 16.02 0.55
N TRP A 91 -2.35 15.00 1.33
CA TRP A 91 -2.87 14.82 2.68
C TRP A 91 -2.03 13.85 3.51
N THR A 92 -2.19 13.95 4.82
CA THR A 92 -1.67 12.99 5.80
C THR A 92 -2.81 12.51 6.68
N TYR A 93 -2.86 11.21 6.92
CA TYR A 93 -3.74 10.59 7.90
C TYR A 93 -2.90 10.04 9.05
N LYS A 94 -3.06 10.63 10.25
CA LYS A 94 -2.45 10.12 11.48
C LYS A 94 -3.38 9.13 12.16
N ASN A 95 -2.93 7.90 12.30
CA ASN A 95 -3.60 6.90 13.10
C ASN A 95 -3.45 7.25 14.59
N LYS A 96 -4.54 7.63 15.23
CA LYS A 96 -4.56 8.01 16.65
C LYS A 96 -4.38 6.82 17.60
N GLU A 97 -4.51 5.60 17.09
CA GLU A 97 -4.31 4.39 17.87
C GLU A 97 -2.81 4.07 17.90
N GLU A 98 -2.11 4.57 18.92
CA GLU A 98 -0.65 4.48 19.11
C GLU A 98 -0.08 3.04 19.11
N THR A 99 -0.94 2.02 19.15
CA THR A 99 -0.51 0.63 19.19
C THR A 99 -0.71 -0.11 17.87
N ALA A 100 -1.25 0.56 16.84
CA ALA A 100 -1.50 -0.04 15.55
C ALA A 100 -0.36 0.26 14.57
N TRP A 101 0.35 -0.79 14.16
CA TRP A 101 1.38 -0.75 13.13
C TRP A 101 0.75 -0.92 11.76
N HIS A 102 1.04 -0.01 10.83
CA HIS A 102 0.59 -0.14 9.46
C HIS A 102 1.35 -1.26 8.73
N LEU A 103 0.63 -2.07 7.97
CA LEU A 103 1.17 -3.21 7.22
C LEU A 103 1.29 -2.88 5.73
N CYS A 104 0.22 -2.37 5.14
CA CYS A 104 0.11 -2.16 3.70
C CYS A 104 -1.12 -1.33 3.35
N SER A 105 -1.07 -0.66 2.20
CA SER A 105 -2.21 0.11 1.68
C SER A 105 -2.42 -0.13 0.19
N THR A 106 -3.65 -0.02 -0.27
CA THR A 106 -4.01 -0.03 -1.70
C THR A 106 -5.09 1.01 -1.97
N SER A 107 -5.45 1.25 -3.23
CA SER A 107 -6.55 2.17 -3.56
C SER A 107 -7.46 1.63 -4.66
N ASP A 108 -8.73 2.05 -4.62
CA ASP A 108 -9.71 1.73 -5.65
C ASP A 108 -9.71 2.76 -6.79
N LYS A 109 -10.50 2.48 -7.84
CA LYS A 109 -10.72 3.39 -8.97
C LYS A 109 -11.44 4.69 -8.62
N LYS A 110 -11.91 4.87 -7.38
CA LYS A 110 -12.49 6.13 -6.87
C LYS A 110 -11.48 6.93 -6.03
N GLY A 111 -10.29 6.37 -5.82
CA GLY A 111 -9.20 6.99 -5.06
C GLY A 111 -9.36 6.80 -3.57
N ASN A 112 -10.27 5.93 -3.12
CA ASN A 112 -10.32 5.55 -1.71
C ASN A 112 -9.11 4.69 -1.40
N VAL A 113 -8.47 4.94 -0.26
CA VAL A 113 -7.32 4.20 0.23
C VAL A 113 -7.77 3.22 1.29
N TYR A 114 -7.36 1.97 1.11
CA TYR A 114 -7.61 0.86 2.02
C TYR A 114 -6.33 0.57 2.77
N ALA A 115 -6.30 0.91 4.04
CA ALA A 115 -5.12 0.83 4.88
C ALA A 115 -5.28 -0.23 5.95
N PHE A 116 -4.33 -1.15 6.03
CA PHE A 116 -4.32 -2.24 6.98
C PHE A 116 -3.39 -1.91 8.14
N PHE A 117 -3.96 -1.94 9.34
CA PHE A 117 -3.24 -1.79 10.57
C PHE A 117 -3.36 -3.06 11.40
N ARG A 118 -2.37 -3.28 12.23
CA ARG A 118 -2.36 -4.34 13.22
C ARG A 118 -2.06 -3.75 14.58
N ASN A 119 -2.91 -4.01 15.56
CA ASN A 119 -2.62 -3.60 16.94
C ASN A 119 -1.85 -4.69 17.72
N LYS A 120 -1.33 -4.30 18.90
CA LYS A 120 -0.64 -5.20 19.84
C LYS A 120 -1.48 -6.40 20.29
N ASN A 121 -2.82 -6.29 20.23
CA ASN A 121 -3.77 -7.33 20.65
C ASN A 121 -4.15 -8.31 19.52
N ARG A 122 -3.37 -8.37 18.43
CA ARG A 122 -3.65 -9.23 17.25
C ARG A 122 -5.01 -8.92 16.60
N MET A 123 -5.46 -7.67 16.70
CA MET A 123 -6.59 -7.18 15.93
C MET A 123 -6.06 -6.60 14.63
N CYS A 124 -6.62 -7.04 13.51
CA CYS A 124 -6.51 -6.33 12.25
C CYS A 124 -7.53 -5.22 12.21
N ILE A 125 -7.14 -4.11 11.63
CA ILE A 125 -8.01 -2.98 11.37
C ILE A 125 -7.83 -2.57 9.93
N LEU A 126 -8.90 -2.61 9.15
CA LEU A 126 -8.96 -2.01 7.83
C LEU A 126 -9.63 -0.64 7.95
N LYS A 127 -8.88 0.42 7.67
CA LYS A 127 -9.43 1.78 7.55
C LYS A 127 -9.59 2.13 6.08
N VAL A 128 -10.77 2.62 5.73
CA VAL A 128 -11.05 3.14 4.39
C VAL A 128 -11.00 4.66 4.46
N LEU A 129 -10.05 5.26 3.79
CA LEU A 129 -9.88 6.71 3.65
C LEU A 129 -10.42 7.14 2.29
N SER A 130 -11.04 8.32 2.22
CA SER A 130 -11.41 8.94 0.96
C SER A 130 -10.18 9.41 0.20
N ARG A 131 -10.38 9.78 -1.07
CA ARG A 131 -9.35 10.45 -1.89
C ARG A 131 -8.73 11.71 -1.27
N ASN A 132 -9.42 12.32 -0.30
CA ASN A 132 -8.97 13.52 0.42
C ASN A 132 -8.46 13.19 1.83
N GLY A 133 -8.17 11.92 2.13
CA GLY A 133 -7.65 11.48 3.44
C GLY A 133 -8.68 11.43 4.56
N LYS A 134 -9.98 11.67 4.29
CA LYS A 134 -11.04 11.58 5.30
C LYS A 134 -11.37 10.13 5.59
N LEU A 135 -11.36 9.73 6.86
CA LEU A 135 -11.84 8.41 7.26
C LEU A 135 -13.31 8.21 6.89
N LEU A 136 -13.59 7.15 6.15
CA LEU A 136 -14.94 6.77 5.72
C LEU A 136 -15.49 5.60 6.54
N LYS A 137 -14.67 4.56 6.74
CA LYS A 137 -15.08 3.33 7.43
C LYS A 137 -13.91 2.70 8.19
N ILE A 138 -14.26 1.93 9.22
CA ILE A 138 -13.33 1.06 9.96
C ILE A 138 -13.95 -0.34 9.97
N TYR A 139 -13.13 -1.35 9.70
CA TYR A 139 -13.46 -2.75 9.93
C TYR A 139 -12.39 -3.34 10.85
N SER A 140 -12.79 -4.22 11.77
CA SER A 140 -11.85 -4.85 12.69
C SER A 140 -12.17 -6.32 12.91
N TRP A 141 -11.14 -7.14 13.01
CA TRP A 141 -11.28 -8.57 13.31
C TRP A 141 -10.06 -9.10 14.06
N PHE A 142 -10.27 -10.16 14.83
CA PHE A 142 -9.20 -10.89 15.52
C PHE A 142 -8.78 -12.11 14.69
N TYR A 143 -7.49 -12.45 14.69
CA TYR A 143 -7.01 -13.74 14.21
C TYR A 143 -6.67 -14.65 15.39
N LYS A 144 -6.98 -15.93 15.25
CA LYS A 144 -6.72 -16.94 16.28
C LYS A 144 -5.22 -17.23 16.43
N ASP A 145 -4.42 -17.12 15.37
CA ASP A 145 -3.02 -17.54 15.35
C ASP A 145 -2.12 -16.68 14.44
N TYR A 146 -0.81 -16.75 14.68
CA TYR A 146 0.20 -15.98 13.92
C TYR A 146 0.50 -16.57 12.54
N ALA A 147 0.34 -17.89 12.37
CA ALA A 147 0.59 -18.57 11.11
C ALA A 147 -0.38 -18.05 10.04
N SER A 148 -1.66 -17.87 10.39
CA SER A 148 -2.65 -17.26 9.51
C SER A 148 -2.31 -15.83 9.10
N MET A 149 -1.42 -15.13 9.82
CA MET A 149 -1.10 -13.72 9.62
C MET A 149 0.14 -13.49 8.75
N SER A 150 1.17 -14.34 8.86
CA SER A 150 2.28 -14.37 7.88
C SER A 150 1.75 -14.51 6.46
N LEU A 151 0.56 -15.10 6.35
CA LEU A 151 -0.10 -15.25 5.08
C LEU A 151 -0.53 -13.89 4.46
N PHE A 152 -1.03 -12.95 5.25
CA PHE A 152 -1.59 -11.68 4.75
C PHE A 152 -0.55 -10.65 4.27
N GLN A 153 0.75 -10.92 4.48
CA GLN A 153 1.79 -9.94 4.19
C GLN A 153 2.03 -9.67 2.70
N HIS A 154 1.50 -10.50 1.80
CA HIS A 154 2.08 -10.55 0.46
C HIS A 154 1.40 -9.72 -0.61
N PHE A 155 0.07 -9.72 -0.80
CA PHE A 155 -0.50 -8.79 -1.79
C PHE A 155 -1.94 -8.42 -1.44
N LEU A 156 -2.24 -7.12 -1.48
CA LEU A 156 -3.60 -6.59 -1.45
C LEU A 156 -3.95 -6.09 -2.83
N SER A 157 -4.89 -6.78 -3.49
CA SER A 157 -5.51 -6.28 -4.70
C SER A 157 -7.01 -6.14 -4.45
N PHE A 158 -7.55 -4.96 -4.74
CA PHE A 158 -8.99 -4.76 -4.68
C PHE A 158 -9.61 -5.18 -6.00
N ASP A 159 -10.30 -6.31 -6.00
CA ASP A 159 -11.03 -6.75 -7.18
C ASP A 159 -12.34 -5.95 -7.29
N ASN A 160 -12.30 -4.91 -8.11
CA ASN A 160 -13.43 -4.04 -8.39
C ASN A 160 -14.62 -4.80 -8.99
N LEU A 161 -14.40 -5.94 -9.65
CA LEU A 161 -15.48 -6.70 -10.30
C LEU A 161 -16.42 -7.32 -9.26
N HIS A 162 -15.87 -7.74 -8.11
CA HIS A 162 -16.61 -8.46 -7.09
C HIS A 162 -16.70 -7.73 -5.74
N LYS A 163 -16.15 -6.51 -5.63
CA LYS A 163 -16.02 -5.75 -4.37
C LYS A 163 -15.32 -6.54 -3.26
N ASN A 164 -14.48 -7.48 -3.66
CA ASN A 164 -13.76 -8.33 -2.74
C ASN A 164 -12.37 -7.78 -2.54
N LEU A 165 -11.96 -7.77 -1.28
CA LEU A 165 -10.56 -7.64 -0.98
C LEU A 165 -9.92 -8.98 -1.27
N VAL A 166 -9.01 -9.02 -2.23
CA VAL A 166 -8.23 -10.22 -2.51
C VAL A 166 -6.92 -10.08 -1.76
N VAL A 167 -6.69 -11.03 -0.85
CA VAL A 167 -5.41 -11.16 -0.16
C VAL A 167 -4.72 -12.39 -0.72
N PHE A 168 -3.49 -12.23 -1.18
CA PHE A 168 -2.68 -13.36 -1.62
C PHE A 168 -1.70 -13.77 -0.54
N SER A 169 -1.53 -15.09 -0.42
CA SER A 169 -0.52 -15.66 0.44
C SER A 169 0.04 -16.99 -0.04
N ASN A 170 1.37 -17.12 -0.08
CA ASN A 170 2.05 -18.37 -0.43
C ASN A 170 1.49 -19.00 -1.72
N GLY A 171 1.19 -18.17 -2.73
CA GLY A 171 0.56 -18.59 -3.98
C GLY A 171 -0.96 -18.88 -3.92
N ASN A 172 -1.56 -18.84 -2.74
CA ASN A 172 -3.00 -19.02 -2.55
C ASN A 172 -3.74 -17.68 -2.59
N LYS A 173 -4.89 -17.67 -3.26
CA LYS A 173 -5.81 -16.53 -3.34
C LYS A 173 -6.87 -16.64 -2.25
N TYR A 174 -6.88 -15.70 -1.31
CA TYR A 174 -7.93 -15.58 -0.31
C TYR A 174 -8.88 -14.45 -0.72
N LEU A 175 -10.15 -14.81 -0.89
CA LEU A 175 -11.20 -13.85 -1.13
C LEU A 175 -11.72 -13.38 0.23
N LEU A 176 -11.24 -12.23 0.72
CA LEU A 176 -11.93 -11.52 1.78
C LEU A 176 -13.15 -10.87 1.16
N ARG A 177 -14.25 -11.64 1.19
CA ARG A 177 -15.57 -11.09 0.93
C ARG A 177 -15.85 -10.12 2.06
N CYS A 178 -15.81 -8.82 1.75
CA CYS A 178 -16.20 -7.75 2.68
C CYS A 178 -17.72 -7.73 2.93
N ASP A 179 -18.37 -8.90 2.94
CA ASP A 179 -19.65 -9.13 3.62
C ASP A 179 -19.36 -9.34 5.13
N MET A 180 -18.40 -8.58 5.67
CA MET A 180 -18.10 -8.62 7.10
C MET A 180 -19.30 -8.09 7.85
N MET A 181 -19.89 -8.99 8.65
CA MET A 181 -21.02 -8.77 9.54
C MET A 181 -20.99 -7.37 10.15
N LEU A 182 -22.04 -6.61 9.87
CA LEU A 182 -22.48 -5.52 10.72
C LEU A 182 -22.69 -6.12 12.12
N LEU A 183 -21.77 -5.88 13.03
CA LEU A 183 -22.06 -5.89 14.47
C LEU A 183 -22.40 -4.46 14.87
#